data_AF-A0A835UTY8-F1
#
_entry.id   AF-A0A835UTY8-F1
#
_cell.length_a   1.000
_cell.length_b   1.000
_cell.length_c   1.000
_cell.angle_alpha   90.00
_cell.angle_beta   90.00
_cell.angle_gamma   90.00
#
_symmetry.space_group_name_H-M   'P 1'
#
loop_
_entity.id
_entity.type
_entity.pdbx_description
1 polymer ?
#
loop_
_entity_poly.entity_id
_entity_poly.type
_entity_poly.pdbx_seq_one_letter_code
_entity_poly.pdbx_strand_id
1 'polypeptide(L)'
;MVVSTEADLDRPNIEEYLSADSIHEPLMNLQLRDLLDLCPRLSEAAGAIVDDSFTRCFKSNSPEPWNWNVYLFPLWCLGVAIRYCILFPVRVSILAIGWLIFFAAFLPVHFLLTGTNKWRHYIEYLRPGETPIEFAERVRDMISARAGLKKVPWDGYLKYYRPSPKLTERKQQIFAESVLKRLEK
;
A
#
# COMPACT_ATOMS: atom_id res chain seq x y z
N MET A 1 -34.55 -22.19 28.69
CA MET A 1 -35.07 -21.41 27.55
C MET A 1 -34.16 -20.21 27.37
N VAL A 2 -33.30 -20.22 26.34
CA VAL A 2 -33.14 -19.18 25.28
C VAL A 2 -33.30 -17.72 25.79
N VAL A 3 -32.39 -16.74 25.65
CA VAL A 3 -31.32 -16.52 24.66
C VAL A 3 -30.46 -15.29 25.00
N SER A 4 -29.21 -15.29 24.50
CA SER A 4 -28.28 -14.20 24.10
C SER A 4 -27.98 -13.03 25.05
N THR A 5 -26.70 -12.68 25.27
CA THR A 5 -25.89 -12.00 24.25
C THR A 5 -24.42 -12.39 24.28
N GLU A 6 -23.96 -12.89 23.13
CA GLU A 6 -22.59 -12.95 22.69
C GLU A 6 -22.03 -11.53 22.56
N ALA A 7 -20.86 -11.25 23.15
CA ALA A 7 -19.85 -10.29 22.68
C ALA A 7 -18.79 -10.01 23.76
N ASP A 8 -17.95 -10.98 24.16
CA ASP A 8 -16.65 -10.60 24.79
C ASP A 8 -15.56 -11.67 24.87
N LEU A 9 -15.53 -12.67 23.99
CA LEU A 9 -14.55 -13.77 24.08
C LEU A 9 -13.80 -14.06 22.78
N ASP A 10 -13.60 -13.03 21.96
CA ASP A 10 -12.69 -13.10 20.82
C ASP A 10 -11.93 -11.77 20.64
N ARG A 11 -10.99 -11.50 21.57
CA ARG A 11 -9.90 -10.57 21.31
C ARG A 11 -8.64 -11.38 21.06
N PRO A 12 -8.07 -11.35 19.85
CA PRO A 12 -6.74 -11.91 19.66
C PRO A 12 -5.75 -11.13 20.54
N ASN A 13 -4.97 -11.86 21.32
CA ASN A 13 -3.91 -11.31 22.16
C ASN A 13 -2.77 -10.84 21.25
N ILE A 14 -2.80 -9.57 20.86
CA ILE A 14 -1.81 -8.94 19.96
C ILE A 14 -0.41 -8.92 20.62
N GLU A 15 -0.31 -9.01 21.95
CA GLU A 15 0.97 -8.96 22.66
C GLU A 15 1.80 -10.25 22.53
N GLU A 16 1.22 -11.37 22.12
CA GLU A 16 1.96 -12.62 21.90
C GLU A 16 2.70 -12.63 20.54
N TYR A 17 2.20 -11.87 19.56
CA TYR A 17 2.86 -11.69 18.26
C TYR A 17 3.95 -10.61 18.27
N LEU A 18 3.94 -9.73 19.27
CA LEU A 18 4.95 -8.68 19.46
C LEU A 18 6.00 -9.15 20.46
N SER A 19 6.65 -10.27 20.15
CA SER A 19 7.94 -10.60 20.76
C SER A 19 8.92 -9.46 20.48
N ALA A 20 9.29 -8.76 21.55
CA ALA A 20 10.07 -7.53 21.57
C ALA A 20 11.57 -7.70 21.23
N ASP A 21 11.89 -8.61 20.31
CA ASP A 21 13.28 -8.93 19.91
C ASP A 21 13.58 -8.68 18.42
N SER A 22 12.70 -8.02 17.66
CA SER A 22 12.88 -7.82 16.21
C SER A 22 13.07 -6.37 15.74
N ILE A 23 13.42 -5.43 16.63
CA ILE A 23 13.83 -4.08 16.22
C ILE A 23 15.24 -3.77 16.73
N HIS A 24 16.23 -4.50 16.22
CA HIS A 24 17.57 -3.96 16.03
C HIS A 24 18.34 -4.86 15.06
N GLU A 25 18.15 -4.64 13.76
CA GLU A 25 19.18 -5.00 12.79
C GLU A 25 19.43 -3.75 11.94
N PRO A 26 20.64 -3.15 12.02
CA PRO A 26 21.00 -2.09 11.08
C PRO A 26 20.97 -2.69 9.68
N LEU A 27 20.55 -1.89 8.70
CA LEU A 27 20.63 -2.19 7.27
C LEU A 27 22.09 -2.58 6.93
N MET A 28 22.40 -3.87 7.07
CA MET A 28 23.71 -4.42 6.78
C MET A 28 23.83 -4.43 5.27
N ASN A 29 24.85 -3.74 4.76
CA ASN A 29 25.25 -3.83 3.37
C ASN A 29 25.37 -5.32 3.01
N LEU A 30 24.42 -5.86 2.25
CA LEU A 30 24.48 -7.23 1.74
C LEU A 30 25.76 -7.35 0.91
N GLN A 31 26.82 -7.85 1.55
CA GLN A 31 28.07 -8.10 0.85
C GLN A 31 27.88 -9.35 0.02
N LEU A 32 28.47 -9.34 -1.18
CA LEU A 32 28.48 -10.47 -2.11
C LEU A 32 28.93 -11.80 -1.46
N ARG A 33 29.70 -11.73 -0.36
CA ARG A 33 30.15 -12.87 0.44
C ARG A 33 28.99 -13.59 1.15
N ASP A 34 28.05 -12.85 1.73
CA ASP A 34 26.86 -13.43 2.39
C ASP A 34 25.91 -14.06 1.37
N LEU A 35 25.88 -13.52 0.14
CA LEU A 35 25.13 -14.09 -0.98
C LEU A 35 25.79 -15.40 -1.47
N LEU A 36 27.13 -15.45 -1.52
CA LEU A 36 27.89 -16.65 -1.87
C LEU A 36 27.80 -17.74 -0.79
N ASP A 37 27.71 -17.38 0.50
CA ASP A 37 27.45 -18.32 1.59
C ASP A 37 26.00 -18.84 1.62
N LEU A 38 25.08 -18.15 0.93
CA LEU A 38 23.72 -18.63 0.68
C LEU A 38 23.63 -19.62 -0.49
N CYS A 39 24.56 -19.58 -1.44
CA CYS A 39 24.55 -20.45 -2.61
C CYS A 39 24.49 -21.95 -2.29
N PRO A 40 25.22 -22.49 -1.28
CA PRO A 40 25.14 -23.90 -0.91
C PRO A 40 23.75 -24.29 -0.40
N ARG A 41 23.15 -23.46 0.46
CA ARG A 41 21.80 -23.72 1.01
C ARG A 41 20.71 -23.55 -0.02
N LEU A 42 20.84 -22.57 -0.92
CA LEU A 42 19.96 -22.40 -2.06
C LEU A 42 20.09 -23.55 -3.05
N SER A 43 21.30 -24.07 -3.26
CA SER A 43 21.54 -25.24 -4.11
C SER A 43 20.97 -26.52 -3.48
N GLU A 44 21.02 -26.67 -2.15
CA GLU A 44 20.42 -27.79 -1.43
C GLU A 44 18.89 -27.69 -1.42
N ALA A 45 18.33 -26.49 -1.21
CA ALA A 45 16.89 -26.25 -1.32
C ALA A 45 16.38 -26.44 -2.76
N ALA A 46 17.11 -25.95 -3.76
CA ALA A 46 16.79 -26.17 -5.16
C ALA A 46 16.91 -27.66 -5.53
N GLY A 47 17.91 -28.37 -5.01
CA GLY A 47 18.04 -29.82 -5.13
C GLY A 47 16.84 -30.55 -4.57
N ALA A 48 16.40 -30.19 -3.36
CA ALA A 48 15.21 -30.77 -2.72
C ALA A 48 13.91 -30.50 -3.50
N ILE A 49 13.78 -29.34 -4.15
CA ILE A 49 12.64 -29.01 -5.03
C ILE A 49 12.70 -29.80 -6.34
N VAL A 50 13.89 -29.99 -6.91
CA VAL A 50 14.09 -30.74 -8.16
C VAL A 50 13.91 -32.24 -7.96
N ASP A 51 14.32 -32.77 -6.81
CA ASP A 51 14.13 -34.17 -6.42
C ASP A 51 12.72 -34.46 -5.87
N ASP A 52 11.87 -33.44 -5.72
CA ASP A 52 10.48 -33.64 -5.33
C ASP A 52 9.73 -34.49 -6.37
N SER A 53 9.09 -35.55 -5.86
CA SER A 53 8.36 -36.51 -6.68
C SER A 53 7.18 -35.88 -7.41
N PHE A 54 6.68 -34.73 -6.94
CA PHE A 54 5.64 -33.97 -7.63
C PHE A 54 6.08 -33.48 -9.02
N THR A 55 7.31 -32.99 -9.21
CA THR A 55 7.75 -32.44 -10.50
C THR A 55 7.97 -33.53 -11.55
N ARG A 56 8.36 -34.74 -11.14
CA ARG A 56 8.53 -35.89 -12.04
C ARG A 56 7.22 -36.36 -12.70
N CYS A 57 6.09 -36.07 -12.07
CA CYS A 57 4.75 -36.37 -12.61
C CYS A 57 4.32 -35.42 -13.75
N PHE A 58 5.03 -34.29 -13.95
CA PHE A 58 4.72 -33.30 -14.98
C PHE A 58 5.80 -33.23 -16.07
N LYS A 59 6.19 -34.37 -16.62
CA LYS A 59 7.00 -34.38 -17.86
C LYS A 59 6.14 -33.84 -19.01
N SER A 60 6.49 -32.66 -19.52
CA SER A 60 5.96 -32.16 -20.79
C SER A 60 6.30 -33.16 -21.88
N ASN A 61 5.30 -33.76 -22.51
CA ASN A 61 5.54 -34.43 -23.79
C ASN A 61 6.01 -33.38 -24.79
N SER A 62 7.06 -33.70 -25.56
CA SER A 62 7.40 -32.86 -26.71
C SER A 62 6.22 -32.94 -27.67
N PRO A 63 5.52 -31.82 -27.96
CA PRO A 63 4.41 -31.88 -28.89
C PRO A 63 4.95 -32.33 -30.24
N GLU A 64 4.37 -33.38 -30.81
CA GLU A 64 4.72 -33.76 -32.17
C GLU A 64 4.37 -32.61 -33.13
N PRO A 65 5.17 -32.40 -34.18
CA PRO A 65 4.96 -31.36 -35.17
C PRO A 65 3.62 -31.52 -35.93
N TRP A 66 2.52 -31.04 -35.35
CA TRP A 66 1.15 -31.24 -35.83
C TRP A 66 0.84 -30.59 -37.19
N ASN A 67 1.57 -29.54 -37.54
CA ASN A 67 1.37 -28.75 -38.77
C ASN A 67 2.31 -29.16 -39.92
N TRP A 68 3.20 -30.14 -39.71
CA TRP A 68 4.17 -30.60 -40.72
C TRP A 68 3.56 -31.63 -41.68
N ASN A 69 2.36 -31.34 -42.16
CA ASN A 69 1.66 -32.12 -43.18
C ASN A 69 1.52 -31.25 -44.44
N VAL A 70 1.64 -31.84 -45.63
CA VAL A 70 1.62 -31.14 -46.94
C VAL A 70 0.38 -30.25 -47.10
N TYR A 71 -0.77 -30.66 -46.54
CA TYR A 71 -2.02 -29.89 -46.59
C TYR A 71 -2.10 -28.80 -45.52
N LEU A 72 -1.56 -29.04 -44.33
CA LEU A 72 -1.68 -28.14 -43.17
C LEU A 72 -0.59 -27.06 -43.16
N PHE A 73 0.58 -27.35 -43.71
CA PHE A 73 1.71 -26.42 -43.79
C PHE A 73 1.39 -25.12 -44.56
N PRO A 74 0.81 -25.13 -45.78
CA PRO A 74 0.49 -23.89 -46.48
C PRO A 74 -0.59 -23.06 -45.75
N LEU A 75 -1.60 -23.72 -45.16
CA LEU A 75 -2.62 -23.05 -44.35
C LEU A 75 -2.03 -22.43 -43.08
N TRP A 76 -1.07 -23.12 -42.45
CA TRP A 76 -0.32 -22.60 -41.31
C TRP A 76 0.54 -21.39 -41.69
N CYS A 77 1.28 -21.45 -42.80
CA CYS A 77 2.07 -20.32 -43.31
C CYS A 77 1.20 -19.10 -43.60
N LEU A 78 0.00 -19.29 -44.18
CA LEU A 78 -0.96 -18.22 -44.39
C LEU A 78 -1.42 -17.61 -43.07
N GLY A 79 -1.73 -18.42 -42.05
CA GLY A 79 -2.09 -17.95 -40.72
C GLY A 79 -0.98 -17.15 -40.03
N VAL A 80 0.28 -17.59 -40.19
CA VAL A 80 1.48 -16.87 -39.75
C VAL A 80 1.59 -15.53 -40.47
N ALA A 81 1.47 -15.51 -41.81
CA ALA A 81 1.54 -14.29 -42.60
C ALA A 81 0.44 -13.28 -42.18
N ILE A 82 -0.81 -13.72 -42.03
CA ILE A 82 -1.91 -12.86 -41.57
C ILE A 82 -1.61 -12.29 -40.17
N ARG A 83 -1.11 -13.13 -39.26
CA ARG A 83 -0.80 -12.70 -37.88
C ARG A 83 0.29 -11.64 -37.84
N TYR A 84 1.40 -11.86 -38.54
CA TYR A 84 2.59 -11.01 -38.40
C TYR A 84 2.64 -9.85 -39.41
N CYS A 85 2.02 -9.98 -40.58
CA CYS A 85 1.99 -8.92 -41.60
C CYS A 85 0.74 -8.03 -41.51
N ILE A 86 -0.35 -8.48 -40.88
CA ILE A 86 -1.60 -7.70 -40.79
C ILE A 86 -1.98 -7.44 -39.33
N LEU A 87 -2.26 -8.48 -38.53
CA LEU A 87 -2.77 -8.28 -37.16
C LEU A 87 -1.74 -7.59 -36.26
N PHE A 88 -0.47 -7.96 -36.37
CA PHE A 88 0.61 -7.37 -35.58
C PHE A 88 0.80 -5.86 -35.88
N PRO A 89 0.99 -5.41 -37.15
CA PRO A 89 1.12 -3.98 -37.43
C PRO A 89 -0.15 -3.18 -37.16
N VAL A 90 -1.34 -3.78 -37.31
CA VAL A 90 -2.60 -3.13 -36.91
C VAL A 90 -2.63 -2.89 -35.40
N ARG A 91 -2.25 -3.88 -34.57
CA ARG A 91 -2.16 -3.71 -33.11
C ARG A 91 -1.17 -2.63 -32.71
N VAL A 92 0.01 -2.62 -33.31
CA VAL A 92 1.04 -1.59 -33.05
C VAL A 92 0.51 -0.21 -33.45
N SER A 93 -0.14 -0.09 -34.59
CA SER A 93 -0.76 1.16 -35.04
C SER A 93 -1.83 1.67 -34.08
N ILE A 94 -2.73 0.79 -33.59
CA ILE A 94 -3.76 1.16 -32.61
C ILE A 94 -3.13 1.68 -31.32
N LEU A 95 -2.10 1.00 -30.80
CA LEU A 95 -1.39 1.44 -29.60
C LEU A 95 -0.68 2.79 -29.82
N ALA A 96 -0.04 2.97 -30.97
CA ALA A 96 0.64 4.21 -31.32
C ALA A 96 -0.35 5.39 -31.42
N ILE A 97 -1.50 5.19 -32.09
CA ILE A 97 -2.56 6.19 -32.18
C ILE A 97 -3.11 6.53 -30.79
N GLY A 98 -3.35 5.52 -29.95
CA GLY A 98 -3.80 5.74 -28.57
C GLY A 98 -2.82 6.58 -27.76
N TRP A 99 -1.51 6.28 -27.88
CA TRP A 99 -0.45 7.10 -27.30
C TRP A 99 -0.47 8.54 -27.82
N LEU A 100 -0.55 8.73 -29.14
CA LEU A 100 -0.58 10.06 -29.75
C LEU A 100 -1.76 10.89 -29.25
N ILE A 101 -2.97 10.30 -29.17
CA ILE A 101 -4.17 10.97 -28.65
C ILE A 101 -3.97 11.33 -27.17
N PHE A 102 -3.45 10.40 -26.36
CA PHE A 102 -3.19 10.65 -24.94
C PHE A 102 -2.24 11.83 -24.75
N PHE A 103 -1.10 11.86 -25.45
CA PHE A 103 -0.15 12.96 -25.34
C PHE A 103 -0.69 14.26 -25.93
N ALA A 104 -1.44 14.21 -27.03
CA ALA A 104 -2.07 15.39 -27.61
C ALA A 104 -3.09 16.04 -26.66
N ALA A 105 -3.80 15.25 -25.85
CA ALA A 105 -4.69 15.77 -24.81
C ALA A 105 -3.94 16.17 -23.53
N PHE A 106 -2.95 15.38 -23.12
CA PHE A 106 -2.23 15.56 -21.87
C PHE A 106 -1.28 16.76 -21.92
N LEU A 107 -0.50 16.95 -22.99
CA LEU A 107 0.52 17.99 -23.08
C LEU A 107 -0.08 19.41 -22.95
N PRO A 108 -1.18 19.78 -23.66
CA PRO A 108 -1.81 21.08 -23.48
C PRO A 108 -2.38 21.24 -22.07
N VAL A 109 -3.07 20.23 -21.53
CA VAL A 109 -3.63 20.29 -20.17
C VAL A 109 -2.52 20.48 -19.14
N HIS A 110 -1.44 19.70 -19.25
CA HIS A 110 -0.30 19.81 -18.36
C HIS A 110 0.34 21.21 -18.45
N PHE A 111 0.62 21.70 -19.66
CA PHE A 111 1.24 23.02 -19.84
C PHE A 111 0.33 24.16 -19.36
N LEU A 112 -0.97 24.10 -19.66
CA LEU A 112 -1.95 25.10 -19.25
C LEU A 112 -2.19 25.08 -17.73
N LEU A 113 -2.26 23.91 -17.10
CA LEU A 113 -2.45 23.77 -15.65
C LEU A 113 -1.19 24.08 -14.85
N THR A 114 0.00 24.00 -15.46
CA THR A 114 1.28 24.46 -14.87
C THR A 114 1.29 25.99 -14.60
N GLY A 115 0.30 26.76 -15.07
CA GLY A 115 0.15 28.17 -14.65
C GLY A 115 -0.43 28.34 -13.24
N THR A 116 -1.14 27.33 -12.72
CA THR A 116 -1.93 27.41 -11.47
C THR A 116 -1.17 26.99 -10.20
N ASN A 117 0.13 26.70 -10.34
CA ASN A 117 1.00 26.16 -9.27
C ASN A 117 1.12 27.10 -8.08
N LYS A 118 0.87 28.41 -8.27
CA LYS A 118 0.96 29.40 -7.20
C LYS A 118 0.02 29.05 -6.05
N TRP A 119 -1.22 28.66 -6.36
CA TRP A 119 -2.20 28.25 -5.35
C TRP A 119 -1.77 26.96 -4.66
N ARG A 120 -1.19 26.04 -5.42
CA ARG A 120 -0.73 24.75 -4.92
C ARG A 120 0.47 24.89 -3.97
N HIS A 121 1.50 25.65 -4.37
CA HIS A 121 2.63 26.00 -3.52
C HIS A 121 2.19 26.78 -2.27
N TYR A 122 1.20 27.67 -2.41
CA TYR A 122 0.66 28.41 -1.28
C TYR A 122 0.03 27.47 -0.24
N ILE A 123 -0.67 26.40 -0.65
CA ILE A 123 -1.25 25.40 0.27
C ILE A 123 -0.18 24.46 0.84
N GLU A 124 0.73 23.95 -0.01
CA GLU A 124 1.60 22.81 0.33
C GLU A 124 2.79 23.18 1.22
N TYR A 125 3.31 24.41 1.15
CA TYR A 125 4.58 24.76 1.80
C TYR A 125 4.41 25.72 2.98
N LEU A 126 5.21 25.49 4.02
CA LEU A 126 5.42 26.41 5.13
C LEU A 126 6.18 27.65 4.62
N ARG A 127 5.67 28.85 4.92
CA ARG A 127 6.37 30.09 4.55
C ARG A 127 7.56 30.35 5.47
N PRO A 128 8.63 31.01 4.98
CA PRO A 128 9.76 31.37 5.83
C PRO A 128 9.29 32.33 6.93
N GLY A 129 9.34 31.87 8.18
CA GLY A 129 8.90 32.63 9.37
C GLY A 129 7.47 32.34 9.85
N GLU A 130 6.72 31.47 9.17
CA GLU A 130 5.40 31.00 9.62
C GLU A 130 5.56 29.86 10.63
N THR A 131 4.82 29.88 11.73
CA THR A 131 4.79 28.76 12.67
C THR A 131 3.90 27.63 12.15
N PRO A 132 4.11 26.36 12.58
CA PRO A 132 3.26 25.24 12.17
C PRO A 132 1.77 25.43 12.50
N ILE A 133 1.47 26.16 13.59
CA ILE A 133 0.09 26.45 14.00
C ILE A 133 -0.55 27.47 13.06
N GLU A 134 0.16 28.55 12.73
CA GLU A 134 -0.32 29.55 11.77
C GLU A 134 -0.51 28.95 10.37
N PHE A 135 0.36 28.03 9.96
CA PHE A 135 0.20 27.24 8.74
C PHE A 135 -1.10 26.43 8.75
N ALA A 136 -1.33 25.66 9.82
CA ALA A 136 -2.53 24.85 9.96
C ALA A 136 -3.80 25.70 9.95
N GLU A 137 -3.78 26.85 10.63
CA GLU A 137 -4.88 27.82 10.64
C GLU A 137 -5.17 28.37 9.24
N ARG A 138 -4.13 28.75 8.49
CA ARG A 138 -4.26 29.25 7.12
C ARG A 138 -4.85 28.22 6.18
N VAL A 139 -4.33 26.98 6.19
CA VAL A 139 -4.85 25.89 5.34
C VAL A 139 -6.31 25.61 5.71
N ARG A 140 -6.62 25.58 7.00
CA ARG A 140 -7.99 25.42 7.51
C ARG A 140 -8.92 26.54 7.03
N ASP A 141 -8.48 27.79 7.06
CA ASP A 141 -9.25 28.94 6.56
C ASP A 141 -9.55 28.80 5.06
N MET A 142 -8.56 28.41 4.27
CA MET A 142 -8.72 28.24 2.82
C MET A 142 -9.72 27.14 2.47
N ILE A 143 -9.64 25.99 3.15
CA ILE A 143 -10.58 24.88 2.97
C ILE A 143 -11.98 25.31 3.41
N SER A 144 -12.10 25.95 4.57
CA SER A 144 -13.39 26.38 5.12
C SER A 144 -14.08 27.37 4.19
N ALA A 145 -13.34 28.36 3.67
CA ALA A 145 -13.87 29.33 2.70
C ALA A 145 -14.31 28.67 1.40
N ARG A 146 -13.53 27.71 0.88
CA ARG A 146 -13.84 27.03 -0.38
C ARG A 146 -15.02 26.07 -0.27
N ALA A 147 -15.16 25.41 0.88
CA ALA A 147 -16.24 24.47 1.18
C ALA A 147 -17.48 25.13 1.80
N GLY A 148 -17.45 26.45 2.08
CA GLY A 148 -18.55 27.16 2.75
C GLY A 148 -18.76 26.73 4.20
N LEU A 149 -17.73 26.22 4.86
CA LEU A 149 -17.79 25.73 6.23
C LEU A 149 -17.49 26.84 7.25
N LYS A 150 -18.18 26.79 8.39
CA LYS A 150 -17.86 27.66 9.53
C LYS A 150 -16.67 27.08 10.30
N LYS A 151 -15.57 27.82 10.37
CA LYS A 151 -14.41 27.48 11.20
C LYS A 151 -14.79 27.52 12.67
N VAL A 152 -14.73 26.35 13.33
CA VAL A 152 -14.95 26.18 14.77
C VAL A 152 -13.58 26.12 15.47
N PRO A 153 -13.40 26.62 16.70
CA PRO A 153 -12.17 26.37 17.47
C PRO A 153 -11.86 24.87 17.53
N TRP A 154 -10.58 24.51 17.39
CA TRP A 154 -10.10 23.11 17.45
C TRP A 154 -10.05 22.58 18.90
N ASP A 155 -10.91 23.06 19.80
CA ASP A 155 -10.90 22.61 21.20
C ASP A 155 -11.45 21.19 21.38
N GLY A 156 -11.79 20.51 20.28
CA GLY A 156 -12.17 19.10 20.22
C GLY A 156 -13.41 18.77 21.05
N TYR A 157 -14.24 19.77 21.37
CA TYR A 157 -15.32 19.63 22.36
C TYR A 157 -14.87 19.16 23.75
N LEU A 158 -13.56 19.09 24.02
CA LEU A 158 -13.00 18.52 25.25
C LEU A 158 -13.34 19.38 26.47
N LYS A 159 -13.68 20.66 26.25
CA LYS A 159 -14.15 21.58 27.30
C LYS A 159 -15.66 21.53 27.54
N TYR A 160 -16.45 21.05 26.58
CA TYR A 160 -17.92 21.04 26.71
C TYR A 160 -18.44 19.74 27.32
N TYR A 161 -17.64 18.66 27.32
CA TYR A 161 -18.00 17.40 27.97
C TYR A 161 -17.40 17.32 29.38
N ARG A 162 -18.20 17.63 30.41
CA ARG A 162 -17.83 17.28 31.79
C ARG A 162 -18.06 15.78 31.98
N PRO A 163 -17.03 14.98 32.33
CA PRO A 163 -17.23 13.58 32.65
C PRO A 163 -18.23 13.44 33.80
N SER A 164 -19.04 12.37 33.77
CA SER A 164 -20.04 12.12 34.80
C SER A 164 -19.39 12.14 36.20
N PRO A 165 -20.02 12.79 37.20
CA PRO A 165 -19.45 12.91 38.53
C PRO A 165 -19.13 11.53 39.14
N LYS A 166 -19.96 10.52 38.87
CA LYS A 166 -19.75 9.14 39.34
C LYS A 166 -18.45 8.52 38.83
N LEU A 167 -18.11 8.73 37.55
CA LEU A 167 -16.86 8.22 36.96
C LEU A 167 -15.66 8.99 37.50
N THR A 168 -15.84 10.29 37.74
CA THR A 168 -14.80 11.17 38.27
C THR A 168 -14.43 10.79 39.71
N GLU A 169 -15.43 10.60 40.58
CA GLU A 169 -15.24 10.15 41.97
C GLU A 169 -14.54 8.79 42.04
N ARG A 170 -14.96 7.83 41.20
CA ARG A 170 -14.34 6.49 41.18
C ARG A 170 -12.87 6.54 40.77
N LYS A 171 -12.52 7.36 39.77
CA LYS A 171 -11.12 7.58 39.35
C LYS A 171 -10.31 8.29 40.43
N GLN A 172 -10.90 9.27 41.12
CA GLN A 172 -10.27 9.98 42.23
C GLN A 172 -10.00 9.06 43.42
N GLN A 173 -10.93 8.16 43.76
CA GLN A 173 -10.75 7.15 44.82
C GLN A 173 -9.60 6.20 44.48
N ILE A 174 -9.57 5.64 43.27
CA ILE A 174 -8.48 4.77 42.81
C ILE A 174 -7.12 5.48 42.89
N PHE A 175 -7.08 6.76 42.49
CA PHE A 175 -5.86 7.56 42.59
C PHE A 175 -5.45 7.80 44.06
N ALA A 176 -6.39 8.18 44.92
CA ALA A 176 -6.15 8.39 46.35
C ALA A 176 -5.61 7.11 47.02
N GLU A 177 -6.21 5.95 46.73
CA GLU A 177 -5.73 4.66 47.21
C GLU A 177 -4.31 4.36 46.70
N SER A 178 -4.01 4.67 45.43
CA SER A 178 -2.67 4.47 44.88
C SER A 178 -1.61 5.37 45.53
N VAL A 179 -1.99 6.57 45.96
CA VAL A 179 -1.12 7.52 46.67
C VAL A 179 -0.90 7.06 48.11
N LEU A 180 -1.96 6.67 48.83
CA LEU A 180 -1.86 6.17 50.20
C LEU A 180 -0.99 4.91 50.28
N LYS A 181 -1.19 3.96 49.36
CA LYS A 181 -0.38 2.74 49.27
C LYS A 181 1.11 3.00 49.00
N ARG A 182 1.45 4.15 48.39
CA ARG A 182 2.84 4.59 48.19
C ARG A 182 3.42 5.33 49.40
N LEU A 183 2.57 5.91 50.26
CA LEU A 183 2.99 6.62 51.47
C LEU A 183 3.14 5.68 52.68
N GLU A 184 2.42 4.56 52.70
CA GLU A 184 2.53 3.52 53.72
C GLU A 184 3.71 2.55 53.49
N LYS A 185 4.53 2.80 52.47
CA LYS A 185 5.72 2.02 52.11
C LYS A 185 6.98 2.85 52.33
#